data_AF-A0A958Z4S2-F1
#
_entry.id   AF-A0A958Z4S2-F1
#
_cell.length_a   1.000
_cell.length_b   1.000
_cell.length_c   1.000
_cell.angle_alpha   90.00
_cell.angle_beta   90.00
_cell.angle_gamma   90.00
#
_symmetry.space_group_name_H-M   'P 1'
#
loop_
_entity.id
_entity.type
_entity.pdbx_description
1 polymer ?
#
loop_
_entity_poly.entity_id
_entity_poly.type
_entity_poly.pdbx_seq_one_letter_code
_entity_poly.pdbx_strand_id
1 'polypeptide(L)'
;LSKGQNVYNLLSKLTSHVSTVSDFSKLPIPFFCVATNVETGKEVILDRGYLPLAVTASGALPSLFSPVMIDDKVLIDGGVVNNYPVNEVRAKGMDVIIGVDVQDSLKNRDNLKSAFDVLVQINNYRTIKDMIEKQKKTDVYIHPNIKDFSVVSFDEGKKIVESGVVAAESYMEELQKIASRQKRAKREKVKFETNDVVYIKEVRIEGNEKYTRSYVLGKLKLRTPDEITYEDFSEGINNLSATGNFQDINYRFFEDENNEYTLLLQLRESRSSMMLRFAAHYDDLFRTAALVNVTRKRLFTNNDIASLDLIAGDNLRYNFEYYIDKGFYWSVGFNSKYHFFETDVPMSFVGADLNTELSLPINNLSIKYSDFTNQLYFETLFRRTFIFGLGGEHKYLRYLSETIGTDENNLPRTVFESTNYYSAFGFLKYDTYDNSFFPKKGAYFSGDFHWYLLAHGRNKSFEPFSLAKAKIGYAHTFFNTISAHLTTEGGFKWGGAESTSLDFALGGYGFKEMNNIIPFMGYEAISLRGNTYLKSTLTFDYEIFRKNHINISANIANVGDDLFENGQWIDGVDYSGFSAGYGLETVLGPMEIKYSYSPELNESEWYVALGYRF
;
A
#
# COMPACT_ATOMS: atom_id res chain seq x y z
N LEU A 1 -6.08 -5.40 -14.68
CA LEU A 1 -4.89 -5.34 -15.56
C LEU A 1 -3.79 -4.63 -14.81
N SER A 2 -2.57 -5.15 -14.86
CA SER A 2 -1.40 -4.39 -14.42
C SER A 2 -1.21 -3.18 -15.33
N LYS A 3 -0.77 -2.05 -14.79
CA LYS A 3 -0.36 -0.89 -15.61
C LYS A 3 1.00 -1.11 -16.27
N GLY A 4 1.76 -2.15 -15.89
CA GLY A 4 3.09 -2.41 -16.45
C GLY A 4 4.17 -1.41 -16.00
N GLN A 5 3.87 -0.51 -15.06
CA GLN A 5 4.79 0.58 -14.67
C GLN A 5 6.18 0.09 -14.25
N ASN A 6 6.27 -0.97 -13.44
CA ASN A 6 7.55 -1.53 -13.00
C ASN A 6 8.39 -2.06 -14.18
N VAL A 7 7.74 -2.65 -15.19
CA VAL A 7 8.42 -3.14 -16.41
C VAL A 7 8.96 -1.95 -17.21
N TYR A 8 8.15 -0.91 -17.38
CA TYR A 8 8.58 0.33 -18.03
C TYR A 8 9.76 0.97 -17.28
N ASN A 9 9.70 1.08 -15.95
CA ASN A 9 10.78 1.64 -15.14
C ASN A 9 12.08 0.82 -15.30
N LEU A 10 11.99 -0.51 -15.33
CA LEU A 10 13.15 -1.37 -15.56
C LEU A 10 13.76 -1.14 -16.96
N LEU A 11 12.93 -1.13 -18.00
CA LEU A 11 13.37 -0.91 -19.37
C LEU A 11 13.99 0.49 -19.52
N SER A 12 13.39 1.51 -18.92
CA SER A 12 13.93 2.87 -18.91
C SER A 12 15.31 2.93 -18.25
N LYS A 13 15.56 2.17 -17.18
CA LYS A 13 16.88 2.08 -16.54
C LYS A 13 17.88 1.43 -17.48
N LEU A 14 17.54 0.26 -18.01
CA LEU A 14 18.43 -0.57 -18.83
C LEU A 14 18.84 0.13 -20.13
N THR A 15 17.99 0.99 -20.68
CA THR A 15 18.26 1.72 -21.92
C THR A 15 18.60 3.20 -21.70
N SER A 16 18.98 3.62 -20.48
CA SER A 16 19.32 5.03 -20.18
C SER A 16 20.45 5.55 -21.09
N HIS A 17 21.46 4.71 -21.32
CA HIS A 17 22.63 4.98 -22.17
C HIS A 17 22.32 5.27 -23.66
N VAL A 18 21.09 5.01 -24.11
CA VAL A 18 20.59 5.35 -25.46
C VAL A 18 19.34 6.21 -25.42
N SER A 19 19.06 6.84 -24.28
CA SER A 19 17.83 7.61 -24.05
C SER A 19 17.64 8.79 -25.02
N THR A 20 18.72 9.30 -25.64
CA THR A 20 18.68 10.39 -26.63
C THR A 20 18.45 9.90 -28.07
N VAL A 21 18.60 8.60 -28.35
CA VAL A 21 18.45 8.01 -29.69
C VAL A 21 16.98 7.76 -30.00
N SER A 22 16.40 8.55 -30.89
CA SER A 22 15.00 8.41 -31.32
C SER A 22 14.81 7.61 -32.60
N ASP A 23 15.85 7.41 -33.39
CA ASP A 23 15.85 6.60 -34.59
C ASP A 23 16.58 5.29 -34.29
N PHE A 24 15.85 4.18 -34.24
CA PHE A 24 16.40 2.92 -33.75
C PHE A 24 17.40 2.28 -34.73
N SER A 25 17.49 2.79 -35.96
CA SER A 25 18.56 2.42 -36.89
C SER A 25 19.95 2.93 -36.46
N LYS A 26 19.99 3.95 -35.59
CA LYS A 26 21.23 4.57 -35.08
C LYS A 26 21.69 4.00 -33.74
N LEU A 27 20.96 3.03 -33.18
CA LEU A 27 21.40 2.31 -31.99
C LEU A 27 22.68 1.50 -32.30
N PRO A 28 23.52 1.18 -31.28
CA PRO A 28 24.72 0.37 -31.49
C PRO A 28 24.44 -0.96 -32.20
N ILE A 29 23.25 -1.51 -31.98
CA ILE A 29 22.66 -2.59 -32.77
C ILE A 29 21.32 -2.06 -33.28
N PRO A 30 21.12 -1.90 -34.59
CA PRO A 30 19.86 -1.46 -35.16
C PRO A 30 18.70 -2.34 -34.68
N PHE A 31 17.61 -1.70 -34.23
CA PHE A 31 16.49 -2.39 -33.60
C PHE A 31 15.16 -1.96 -34.21
N PHE A 32 14.19 -2.86 -34.20
CA PHE A 32 12.77 -2.53 -34.31
C PHE A 32 11.97 -3.61 -33.59
N CYS A 33 10.78 -3.27 -33.16
CA CYS A 33 9.81 -4.24 -32.67
C CYS A 33 8.46 -4.04 -33.33
N VAL A 34 7.58 -5.02 -33.17
CA VAL A 34 6.22 -4.97 -33.69
C VAL A 34 5.26 -4.80 -32.53
N ALA A 35 4.26 -3.95 -32.71
CA ALA A 35 3.10 -3.87 -31.83
C ALA A 35 1.81 -4.07 -32.65
N THR A 36 0.74 -4.37 -31.96
CA THR A 36 -0.59 -4.50 -32.57
C THR A 36 -1.43 -3.28 -32.23
N ASN A 37 -1.99 -2.60 -33.22
CA ASN A 37 -3.03 -1.61 -32.96
C ASN A 37 -4.33 -2.35 -32.58
N VAL A 38 -4.84 -2.14 -31.36
CA VAL A 38 -6.01 -2.87 -30.85
C VAL A 38 -7.31 -2.45 -31.54
N GLU A 39 -7.40 -1.22 -32.03
CA GLU A 39 -8.60 -0.68 -32.68
C GLU A 39 -8.77 -1.26 -34.09
N THR A 40 -7.67 -1.46 -34.81
CA THR A 40 -7.70 -1.93 -36.20
C THR A 40 -7.25 -3.38 -36.38
N GLY A 41 -6.64 -3.99 -35.37
CA GLY A 41 -6.00 -5.32 -35.45
C GLY A 41 -4.82 -5.38 -36.43
N LYS A 42 -4.20 -4.23 -36.75
CA LYS A 42 -3.13 -4.13 -37.75
C LYS A 42 -1.76 -4.06 -37.07
N GLU A 43 -0.77 -4.54 -37.80
CA GLU A 43 0.64 -4.43 -37.42
C GLU A 43 1.09 -2.96 -37.41
N VAL A 44 1.90 -2.61 -36.40
CA VAL A 44 2.62 -1.35 -36.31
C VAL A 44 4.09 -1.64 -36.05
N ILE A 45 4.95 -1.28 -37.01
CA ILE A 45 6.40 -1.35 -36.85
C ILE A 45 6.87 -0.16 -36.02
N LEU A 46 7.56 -0.43 -34.92
CA LEU A 46 8.16 0.55 -34.03
C LEU A 46 9.67 0.56 -34.26
N ASP A 47 10.13 1.47 -35.14
CA ASP A 47 11.53 1.68 -35.49
C ASP A 47 12.07 3.06 -35.08
N ARG A 48 11.25 3.83 -34.35
CA ARG A 48 11.56 5.17 -33.87
C ARG A 48 10.78 5.48 -32.60
N GLY A 49 11.14 6.59 -31.94
CA GLY A 49 10.48 7.09 -30.73
C GLY A 49 11.34 6.89 -29.49
N TYR A 50 10.71 6.59 -28.35
CA TYR A 50 11.42 6.29 -27.11
C TYR A 50 11.50 4.79 -26.88
N LEU A 51 12.72 4.22 -26.87
CA LEU A 51 12.95 2.78 -26.89
C LEU A 51 12.23 2.02 -25.75
N PRO A 52 12.27 2.44 -24.48
CA PRO A 52 11.50 1.80 -23.40
C PRO A 52 10.00 1.72 -23.69
N LEU A 53 9.43 2.80 -24.23
CA LEU A 53 8.00 2.87 -24.51
C LEU A 53 7.61 1.93 -25.65
N ALA A 54 8.42 1.87 -26.71
CA ALA A 54 8.21 0.98 -27.83
C ALA A 54 8.30 -0.50 -27.43
N VAL A 55 9.31 -0.88 -26.64
CA VAL A 55 9.47 -2.25 -26.12
C VAL A 55 8.31 -2.60 -25.17
N THR A 56 7.90 -1.67 -24.31
CA THR A 56 6.76 -1.87 -23.40
C THR A 56 5.47 -2.09 -24.19
N ALA A 57 5.21 -1.32 -25.24
CA ALA A 57 4.05 -1.50 -26.12
C ALA A 57 4.07 -2.87 -26.83
N SER A 58 5.23 -3.26 -27.37
CA SER A 58 5.42 -4.54 -28.06
C SER A 58 5.22 -5.76 -27.16
N GLY A 59 5.48 -5.65 -25.86
CA GLY A 59 5.27 -6.70 -24.86
C GLY A 59 4.01 -6.53 -23.99
N ALA A 60 3.09 -5.61 -24.34
CA ALA A 60 1.90 -5.32 -23.55
C ALA A 60 0.82 -6.39 -23.77
N LEU A 61 1.05 -7.58 -23.22
CA LEU A 61 0.18 -8.75 -23.37
C LEU A 61 -1.25 -8.44 -22.93
N PRO A 62 -2.27 -8.64 -23.79
CA PRO A 62 -3.67 -8.43 -23.45
C PRO A 62 -4.06 -9.22 -22.22
N SER A 63 -5.02 -8.71 -21.45
CA SER A 63 -5.52 -9.29 -20.19
C SER A 63 -4.53 -9.38 -19.01
N LEU A 64 -3.23 -9.16 -19.26
CA LEU A 64 -2.20 -9.05 -18.21
C LEU A 64 -1.78 -7.58 -18.01
N PHE A 65 -1.45 -6.89 -19.10
CA PHE A 65 -1.02 -5.50 -19.10
C PHE A 65 -2.06 -4.57 -19.73
N SER A 66 -1.99 -3.29 -19.36
CA SER A 66 -2.80 -2.24 -19.96
C SER A 66 -2.23 -1.87 -21.33
N PRO A 67 -3.06 -1.58 -22.34
CA PRO A 67 -2.58 -1.09 -23.63
C PRO A 67 -1.76 0.20 -23.49
N VAL A 68 -0.73 0.34 -24.31
CA VAL A 68 0.18 1.49 -24.34
C VAL A 68 -0.21 2.43 -25.47
N MET A 69 -0.28 3.73 -25.21
CA MET A 69 -0.56 4.72 -26.25
C MET A 69 0.73 5.28 -26.84
N ILE A 70 0.85 5.25 -28.17
CA ILE A 70 1.94 5.89 -28.92
C ILE A 70 1.32 6.56 -30.15
N ASP A 71 1.57 7.86 -30.34
CA ASP A 71 1.09 8.65 -31.49
C ASP A 71 -0.41 8.45 -31.78
N ASP A 72 -1.25 8.60 -30.74
CA ASP A 72 -2.71 8.39 -30.75
C ASP A 72 -3.19 6.97 -31.11
N LYS A 73 -2.28 6.00 -31.19
CA LYS A 73 -2.63 4.58 -31.39
C LYS A 73 -2.63 3.87 -30.07
N VAL A 74 -3.67 3.06 -29.84
CA VAL A 74 -3.72 2.13 -28.71
C VAL A 74 -3.02 0.83 -29.12
N LEU A 75 -1.83 0.61 -28.58
CA LEU A 75 -0.95 -0.51 -28.90
C LEU A 75 -0.97 -1.58 -27.81
N ILE A 76 -0.97 -2.83 -28.25
CA ILE A 76 -0.81 -4.03 -27.42
C ILE A 76 0.30 -4.90 -28.01
N ASP A 77 0.55 -6.02 -27.36
CA ASP A 77 1.55 -7.01 -27.73
C ASP A 77 1.63 -7.31 -29.24
N GLY A 78 2.85 -7.28 -29.76
CA GLY A 78 3.14 -7.55 -31.18
C GLY A 78 2.85 -8.99 -31.57
N GLY A 79 2.98 -9.92 -30.64
CA GLY A 79 2.70 -11.33 -30.81
C GLY A 79 1.24 -11.65 -31.12
N VAL A 80 0.33 -10.70 -30.91
CA VAL A 80 -1.05 -10.80 -31.39
C VAL A 80 -1.11 -10.86 -32.91
N VAL A 81 -0.34 -10.01 -33.62
CA VAL A 81 -0.34 -9.95 -35.09
C VAL A 81 0.86 -10.62 -35.73
N ASN A 82 2.06 -10.36 -35.23
CA ASN A 82 3.29 -10.87 -35.82
C ASN A 82 4.38 -11.04 -34.74
N ASN A 83 4.40 -12.20 -34.11
CA ASN A 83 5.40 -12.54 -33.09
C ASN A 83 6.80 -12.88 -33.66
N TYR A 84 6.91 -13.00 -34.98
CA TYR A 84 8.14 -13.43 -35.65
C TYR A 84 8.29 -12.69 -36.99
N PRO A 85 8.77 -11.43 -36.96
CA PRO A 85 8.71 -10.51 -38.11
C PRO A 85 9.81 -10.77 -39.16
N VAL A 86 9.93 -12.02 -39.62
CA VAL A 86 10.97 -12.45 -40.57
C VAL A 86 10.86 -11.74 -41.92
N ASN A 87 9.64 -11.44 -42.38
CA ASN A 87 9.43 -10.77 -43.66
C ASN A 87 9.95 -9.32 -43.58
N GLU A 88 9.71 -8.66 -42.45
CA GLU A 88 10.11 -7.28 -42.19
C GLU A 88 11.64 -7.18 -42.06
N VAL A 89 12.27 -8.15 -41.37
CA VAL A 89 13.74 -8.27 -41.31
C VAL A 89 14.33 -8.47 -42.70
N ARG A 90 13.77 -9.39 -43.51
CA ARG A 90 14.26 -9.65 -44.87
C ARG A 90 14.07 -8.44 -45.79
N ALA A 91 12.93 -7.75 -45.69
CA ALA A 91 12.63 -6.53 -46.45
C ALA A 91 13.59 -5.37 -46.12
N LYS A 92 14.16 -5.35 -44.91
CA LYS A 92 15.23 -4.41 -44.51
C LYS A 92 16.61 -4.77 -45.08
N GLY A 93 16.72 -5.82 -45.90
CA GLY A 93 17.95 -6.17 -46.64
C GLY A 93 18.98 -6.95 -45.83
N MET A 94 18.56 -7.70 -44.79
CA MET A 94 19.47 -8.54 -44.03
C MET A 94 19.90 -9.79 -44.82
N ASP A 95 21.21 -10.00 -44.93
CA ASP A 95 21.81 -11.13 -45.67
C ASP A 95 21.53 -12.48 -44.98
N VAL A 96 21.58 -12.50 -43.64
CA VAL A 96 21.43 -13.69 -42.81
C VAL A 96 20.46 -13.40 -41.67
N ILE A 97 19.46 -14.25 -41.50
CA ILE A 97 18.46 -14.18 -40.43
C ILE A 97 18.69 -15.32 -39.46
N ILE A 98 19.13 -14.96 -38.26
CA ILE A 98 19.14 -15.85 -37.09
C ILE A 98 17.88 -15.55 -36.29
N GLY A 99 17.01 -16.53 -36.15
CA GLY A 99 15.75 -16.34 -35.45
C GLY A 99 15.61 -17.32 -34.29
N VAL A 100 15.22 -16.77 -33.14
CA VAL A 100 15.00 -17.53 -31.91
C VAL A 100 13.50 -17.58 -31.65
N ASP A 101 12.94 -18.79 -31.66
CA ASP A 101 11.52 -19.00 -31.37
C ASP A 101 11.33 -19.48 -29.93
N VAL A 102 10.75 -18.61 -29.10
CA VAL A 102 10.36 -18.88 -27.71
C VAL A 102 8.84 -18.97 -27.57
N GLN A 103 8.13 -19.36 -28.62
CA GLN A 103 6.70 -19.57 -28.55
C GLN A 103 6.37 -20.89 -27.86
N ASP A 104 5.31 -20.85 -27.04
CA ASP A 104 4.73 -22.06 -26.47
C ASP A 104 3.94 -22.82 -27.53
N SER A 105 3.97 -24.14 -27.44
CA SER A 105 3.10 -25.02 -28.21
C SER A 105 1.63 -24.86 -27.77
N LEU A 106 0.68 -25.35 -28.56
CA LEU A 106 -0.71 -25.35 -28.15
C LEU A 106 -0.87 -26.15 -26.85
N LYS A 107 -1.48 -25.52 -25.83
CA LYS A 107 -1.77 -26.17 -24.55
C LYS A 107 -2.69 -27.37 -24.75
N ASN A 108 -2.43 -28.43 -24.00
CA ASN A 108 -3.29 -29.62 -23.95
C ASN A 108 -4.51 -29.37 -23.03
N ARG A 109 -5.45 -30.32 -23.01
CA ARG A 109 -6.66 -30.25 -22.18
C ARG A 109 -6.34 -30.00 -20.70
N ASP A 110 -5.28 -30.63 -20.20
CA ASP A 110 -4.90 -30.55 -18.79
C ASP A 110 -4.36 -29.17 -18.40
N ASN A 111 -3.87 -28.38 -19.37
CA ASN A 111 -3.30 -27.05 -19.18
C ASN A 111 -4.26 -25.90 -19.56
N LEU A 112 -5.50 -26.20 -19.92
CA LEU A 112 -6.57 -25.25 -20.26
C LEU A 112 -7.56 -25.06 -19.09
N LYS A 113 -7.06 -24.63 -17.92
CA LYS A 113 -7.85 -24.61 -16.68
C LYS A 113 -8.61 -23.30 -16.45
N SER A 114 -8.21 -22.21 -17.12
CA SER A 114 -8.79 -20.88 -16.90
C SER A 114 -9.23 -20.20 -18.20
N ALA A 115 -10.13 -19.21 -18.09
CA ALA A 115 -10.51 -18.36 -19.22
C ALA A 115 -9.30 -17.63 -19.83
N PHE A 116 -8.31 -17.29 -19.01
CA PHE A 116 -7.04 -16.70 -19.47
C PHE A 116 -6.25 -17.69 -20.34
N ASP A 117 -6.13 -18.96 -19.94
CA ASP A 117 -5.44 -19.99 -20.74
C ASP A 117 -6.08 -20.14 -22.12
N VAL A 118 -7.41 -20.11 -22.17
CA VAL A 118 -8.17 -20.19 -23.41
C VAL A 118 -7.92 -18.95 -24.30
N LEU A 119 -7.91 -17.74 -23.73
CA LEU A 119 -7.62 -16.51 -24.47
C LEU A 119 -6.21 -16.50 -25.07
N VAL A 120 -5.20 -16.89 -24.28
CA VAL A 120 -3.81 -17.02 -24.76
C VAL A 120 -3.70 -18.07 -25.86
N GLN A 121 -4.39 -19.20 -25.72
CA GLN A 121 -4.39 -20.24 -26.75
C GLN A 121 -5.04 -19.77 -28.06
N ILE A 122 -6.14 -19.00 -27.99
CA ILE A 122 -6.78 -18.42 -29.16
C ILE A 122 -5.80 -17.51 -29.91
N ASN A 123 -5.02 -16.71 -29.17
CA ASN A 123 -4.00 -15.84 -29.75
C ASN A 123 -2.90 -16.64 -30.48
N ASN A 124 -2.46 -17.76 -29.88
CA ASN A 124 -1.36 -18.56 -30.42
C ASN A 124 -1.71 -19.37 -31.68
N TYR A 125 -3.00 -19.63 -31.98
CA TYR A 125 -3.38 -20.42 -33.17
C TYR A 125 -2.85 -19.84 -34.48
N ARG A 126 -3.01 -18.52 -34.66
CA ARG A 126 -2.53 -17.86 -35.88
C ARG A 126 -1.02 -17.91 -35.96
N THR A 127 -0.35 -17.59 -34.86
CA THR A 127 1.10 -17.47 -34.81
C THR A 127 1.78 -18.81 -35.09
N ILE A 128 1.31 -19.91 -34.49
CA ILE A 128 1.84 -21.26 -34.72
C ILE A 128 1.66 -21.69 -36.18
N LYS A 129 0.50 -21.38 -36.79
CA LYS A 129 0.26 -21.69 -38.20
C LYS A 129 1.22 -20.94 -39.12
N ASP A 130 1.43 -19.65 -38.85
CA ASP A 130 2.31 -18.79 -39.64
C ASP A 130 3.79 -19.18 -39.48
N MET A 131 4.17 -19.76 -38.33
CA MET A 131 5.55 -20.17 -38.06
C MET A 131 6.09 -21.20 -39.05
N ILE A 132 5.26 -22.09 -39.59
CA ILE A 132 5.69 -23.09 -40.58
C ILE A 132 6.31 -22.43 -41.82
N GLU A 133 5.67 -21.37 -42.32
CA GLU A 133 6.17 -20.62 -43.48
C GLU A 133 7.31 -19.66 -43.11
N LYS A 134 7.28 -19.11 -41.90
CA LYS A 134 8.32 -18.19 -41.40
C LYS A 134 9.64 -18.90 -41.11
N GLN A 135 9.59 -20.12 -40.56
CA GLN A 135 10.76 -20.95 -40.30
C GLN A 135 11.53 -21.23 -41.61
N LYS A 136 10.84 -21.50 -42.71
CA LYS A 136 11.46 -21.70 -44.03
C LYS A 136 12.21 -20.47 -44.56
N LYS A 137 11.89 -19.28 -44.03
CA LYS A 137 12.51 -18.00 -44.38
C LYS A 137 13.63 -17.60 -43.41
N THR A 138 13.92 -18.42 -42.41
CA THR A 138 14.99 -18.20 -41.43
C THR A 138 16.21 -19.02 -41.81
N ASP A 139 17.40 -18.41 -41.78
CA ASP A 139 18.63 -19.08 -42.19
C ASP A 139 19.21 -19.95 -41.06
N VAL A 140 19.12 -19.50 -39.80
CA VAL A 140 19.42 -20.29 -38.60
C VAL A 140 18.26 -20.19 -37.62
N TYR A 141 17.57 -21.31 -37.41
CA TYR A 141 16.38 -21.38 -36.57
C TYR A 141 16.69 -22.06 -35.23
N ILE A 142 16.64 -21.31 -34.14
CA ILE A 142 16.91 -21.81 -32.79
C ILE A 142 15.60 -21.86 -32.00
N HIS A 143 15.27 -23.02 -31.41
CA HIS A 143 14.04 -23.20 -30.63
C HIS A 143 14.36 -23.77 -29.25
N PRO A 144 14.53 -22.92 -28.23
CA PRO A 144 14.78 -23.37 -26.86
C PRO A 144 13.58 -24.12 -26.26
N ASN A 145 13.85 -25.13 -25.44
CA ASN A 145 12.79 -25.81 -24.70
C ASN A 145 12.34 -24.96 -23.51
N ILE A 146 11.12 -24.43 -23.59
CA ILE A 146 10.52 -23.57 -22.58
C ILE A 146 9.23 -24.13 -21.97
N LYS A 147 8.95 -25.42 -22.15
CA LYS A 147 7.68 -26.07 -21.73
C LYS A 147 7.36 -25.94 -20.24
N ASP A 148 8.39 -25.80 -19.42
CA ASP A 148 8.24 -25.68 -17.96
C ASP A 148 7.97 -24.24 -17.51
N PHE A 149 7.99 -23.27 -18.43
CA PHE A 149 7.82 -21.84 -18.14
C PHE A 149 6.55 -21.29 -18.78
N SER A 150 6.07 -20.18 -18.22
CA SER A 150 4.94 -19.43 -18.75
C SER A 150 5.30 -17.96 -18.91
N VAL A 151 4.41 -17.19 -19.56
CA VAL A 151 4.55 -15.73 -19.72
C VAL A 151 4.57 -14.96 -18.39
N VAL A 152 4.29 -15.62 -17.25
CA VAL A 152 4.34 -15.02 -15.91
C VAL A 152 5.48 -15.53 -15.03
N SER A 153 6.36 -16.40 -15.55
CA SER A 153 7.52 -16.98 -14.83
C SER A 153 8.71 -16.01 -14.72
N PHE A 154 8.46 -14.77 -14.28
CA PHE A 154 9.48 -13.71 -14.20
C PHE A 154 10.60 -14.02 -13.19
N ASP A 155 10.33 -14.84 -12.19
CA ASP A 155 11.27 -15.27 -11.15
C ASP A 155 12.25 -16.37 -11.62
N GLU A 156 11.96 -17.03 -12.74
CA GLU A 156 12.77 -18.13 -13.29
C GLU A 156 13.73 -17.71 -14.41
N GLY A 157 13.96 -16.40 -14.58
CA GLY A 157 14.74 -15.85 -15.70
C GLY A 157 16.11 -16.49 -15.92
N LYS A 158 16.83 -16.89 -14.86
CA LYS A 158 18.12 -17.58 -14.98
C LYS A 158 18.00 -18.94 -15.69
N LYS A 159 16.98 -19.74 -15.34
CA LYS A 159 16.74 -21.04 -15.97
C LYS A 159 16.32 -20.88 -17.43
N ILE A 160 15.49 -19.88 -17.71
CA ILE A 160 15.05 -19.57 -19.09
C ILE A 160 16.26 -19.22 -19.98
N VAL A 161 17.19 -18.40 -19.48
CA VAL A 161 18.43 -18.06 -20.21
C VAL A 161 19.28 -19.30 -20.45
N GLU A 162 19.42 -20.19 -19.45
CA GLU A 162 20.15 -21.45 -19.58
C GLU A 162 19.56 -22.36 -20.66
N SER A 163 18.23 -22.50 -20.73
CA SER A 163 17.55 -23.21 -21.82
C SER A 163 17.90 -22.63 -23.20
N GLY A 164 18.03 -21.31 -23.30
CA GLY A 164 18.49 -20.62 -24.52
C GLY A 164 19.94 -20.93 -24.88
N VAL A 165 20.84 -20.98 -23.89
CA VAL A 165 22.26 -21.34 -24.07
C VAL A 165 22.38 -22.76 -24.60
N VAL A 166 21.73 -23.73 -23.96
CA VAL A 166 21.74 -25.14 -24.37
C VAL A 166 21.23 -25.31 -25.82
N ALA A 167 20.17 -24.57 -26.18
CA ALA A 167 19.65 -24.60 -27.55
C ALA A 167 20.63 -24.00 -28.56
N ALA A 168 21.29 -22.88 -28.22
CA ALA A 168 22.26 -22.22 -29.09
C ALA A 168 23.55 -23.03 -29.28
N GLU A 169 23.97 -23.82 -28.28
CA GLU A 169 25.15 -24.69 -28.38
C GLU A 169 25.03 -25.72 -29.51
N SER A 170 23.82 -26.22 -29.79
CA SER A 170 23.56 -27.13 -30.91
C SER A 170 23.79 -26.49 -32.29
N TYR A 171 23.82 -25.15 -32.37
CA TYR A 171 24.06 -24.38 -33.60
C TYR A 171 25.43 -23.70 -33.61
N MET A 172 26.32 -24.02 -32.65
CA MET A 172 27.59 -23.32 -32.47
C MET A 172 28.46 -23.31 -33.73
N GLU A 173 28.53 -24.42 -34.48
CA GLU A 173 29.29 -24.49 -35.72
C GLU A 173 28.76 -23.53 -36.81
N GLU A 174 27.44 -23.45 -36.97
CA GLU A 174 26.79 -22.56 -37.94
C GLU A 174 26.99 -21.09 -37.55
N LEU A 175 26.80 -20.77 -36.27
CA LEU A 175 27.02 -19.43 -35.72
C LEU A 175 28.49 -18.99 -35.88
N GLN A 176 29.44 -19.89 -35.68
CA GLN A 176 30.87 -19.62 -35.92
C GLN A 176 31.17 -19.41 -37.41
N LYS A 177 30.56 -20.19 -38.32
CA LYS A 177 30.68 -19.99 -39.78
C LYS A 177 30.10 -18.64 -40.22
N ILE A 178 29.01 -18.19 -39.62
CA ILE A 178 28.44 -16.86 -39.87
C ILE A 178 29.37 -15.78 -39.34
N ALA A 179 29.86 -15.94 -38.11
CA ALA A 179 30.76 -14.98 -37.46
C ALA A 179 32.09 -14.80 -38.24
N SER A 180 32.64 -15.88 -38.83
CA SER A 180 33.89 -15.81 -39.60
C SER A 180 33.75 -15.06 -40.93
N ARG A 181 32.53 -14.96 -41.48
CA ARG A 181 32.21 -14.17 -42.69
C ARG A 181 32.05 -12.68 -42.41
N GLN A 182 31.87 -12.29 -41.15
CA GLN A 182 31.66 -10.90 -40.76
C GLN A 182 33.00 -10.16 -40.62
N LYS A 183 33.04 -8.90 -41.07
CA LYS A 183 34.12 -8.00 -40.69
C LYS A 183 34.03 -7.76 -39.18
N ARG A 184 35.12 -8.02 -38.44
CA ARG A 184 35.21 -7.66 -37.02
C ARG A 184 35.11 -6.14 -36.86
N ALA A 185 33.90 -5.64 -36.66
CA ALA A 185 33.70 -4.29 -36.17
C ALA A 185 34.12 -4.24 -34.70
N LYS A 186 34.86 -3.20 -34.31
CA LYS A 186 35.14 -2.92 -32.91
C LYS A 186 33.82 -2.46 -32.28
N ARG A 187 33.05 -3.41 -31.74
CA ARG A 187 31.84 -3.09 -30.98
C ARG A 187 32.25 -2.25 -29.79
N GLU A 188 31.68 -1.07 -29.67
CA GLU A 188 31.81 -0.30 -28.43
C GLU A 188 31.21 -1.15 -27.30
N LYS A 189 31.98 -1.34 -26.23
CA LYS A 189 31.41 -1.96 -25.04
C LYS A 189 30.35 -1.01 -24.51
N VAL A 190 29.10 -1.47 -24.49
CA VAL A 190 28.03 -0.76 -23.81
C VAL A 190 28.45 -0.61 -22.35
N LYS A 191 28.67 0.63 -21.93
CA LYS A 191 28.83 0.95 -20.51
C LYS A 191 27.43 1.14 -19.97
N PHE A 192 26.93 0.14 -19.26
CA PHE A 192 25.75 0.34 -18.44
C PHE A 192 26.12 1.35 -17.35
N GLU A 193 25.31 2.39 -17.20
CA GLU A 193 25.51 3.36 -16.14
C GLU A 193 25.36 2.64 -14.79
N THR A 194 26.45 2.65 -14.03
CA THR A 194 26.50 2.14 -12.66
C THR A 194 26.18 3.23 -11.64
N ASN A 195 26.06 4.48 -12.08
CA ASN A 195 25.64 5.57 -11.20
C ASN A 195 24.16 5.44 -10.96
N ASP A 196 23.82 4.94 -9.78
CA ASP A 196 22.44 4.92 -9.30
C ASP A 196 21.93 6.31 -8.92
N VAL A 197 22.78 7.35 -8.98
CA VAL A 197 22.44 8.71 -8.59
C VAL A 197 22.35 9.62 -9.81
N VAL A 198 21.28 10.41 -9.88
CA VAL A 198 20.98 11.34 -10.96
C VAL A 198 20.77 12.73 -10.38
N TYR A 199 21.49 13.73 -10.91
CA TYR A 199 21.26 15.14 -10.58
C TYR A 199 20.17 15.72 -11.49
N ILE A 200 18.99 15.96 -10.94
CA ILE A 200 17.84 16.51 -11.67
C ILE A 200 17.80 18.02 -11.47
N LYS A 201 18.19 18.74 -12.52
CA LYS A 201 18.18 20.22 -12.56
C LYS A 201 16.76 20.77 -12.60
N GLU A 202 15.93 20.23 -13.48
CA GLU A 202 14.54 20.66 -13.66
C GLU A 202 13.62 19.50 -14.06
N VAL A 203 12.32 19.68 -13.77
CA VAL A 203 11.26 18.75 -14.21
C VAL A 203 10.30 19.48 -15.14
N ARG A 204 10.00 18.90 -16.30
CA ARG A 204 8.93 19.32 -17.20
C ARG A 204 7.79 18.32 -17.08
N ILE A 205 6.57 18.79 -16.89
CA ILE A 205 5.38 17.93 -16.72
C ILE A 205 4.38 18.31 -17.81
N GLU A 206 3.89 17.30 -18.52
CA GLU A 206 2.90 17.41 -19.58
C GLU A 206 1.69 16.52 -19.25
N GLY A 207 0.49 16.97 -19.64
CA GLY A 207 -0.77 16.21 -19.50
C GLY A 207 -1.40 16.21 -18.10
N ASN A 208 -0.93 17.07 -17.18
CA ASN A 208 -1.52 17.29 -15.85
C ASN A 208 -2.52 18.47 -15.88
N GLU A 209 -3.76 18.21 -16.28
CA GLU A 209 -4.81 19.24 -16.42
C GLU A 209 -5.55 19.53 -15.10
N LYS A 210 -5.91 18.48 -14.36
CA LYS A 210 -6.64 18.56 -13.07
C LYS A 210 -5.75 18.32 -11.87
N TYR A 211 -4.50 17.89 -12.08
CA TYR A 211 -3.51 17.77 -11.02
C TYR A 211 -2.42 18.82 -11.15
N THR A 212 -2.09 19.47 -10.05
CA THR A 212 -1.07 20.54 -10.06
C THR A 212 0.34 19.95 -10.15
N ARG A 213 1.30 20.77 -10.62
CA ARG A 213 2.73 20.44 -10.57
C ARG A 213 3.18 20.05 -9.17
N SER A 214 2.74 20.78 -8.14
CA SER A 214 3.11 20.53 -6.75
C SER A 214 2.61 19.18 -6.24
N TYR A 215 1.41 18.76 -6.68
CA TYR A 215 0.87 17.43 -6.39
C TYR A 215 1.77 16.33 -6.95
N VAL A 216 2.10 16.42 -8.24
CA VAL A 216 2.95 15.43 -8.92
C VAL A 216 4.32 15.36 -8.25
N LEU A 217 5.00 16.50 -8.09
CA LEU A 217 6.33 16.54 -7.46
C LEU A 217 6.31 16.08 -5.99
N GLY A 218 5.23 16.38 -5.25
CA GLY A 218 5.02 15.90 -3.88
C GLY A 218 4.97 14.39 -3.79
N LYS A 219 4.23 13.72 -4.69
CA LYS A 219 4.16 12.24 -4.75
C LYS A 219 5.48 11.62 -5.21
N LEU A 220 6.21 12.29 -6.09
CA LEU A 220 7.56 11.88 -6.48
C LEU A 220 8.62 12.10 -5.39
N LYS A 221 8.28 12.82 -4.30
CA LYS A 221 9.23 13.24 -3.25
C LYS A 221 10.44 14.03 -3.80
N LEU A 222 10.27 14.72 -4.93
CA LEU A 222 11.34 15.40 -5.67
C LEU A 222 11.24 16.94 -5.56
N ARG A 223 12.31 17.61 -5.12
CA ARG A 223 12.38 19.09 -5.08
C ARG A 223 13.60 19.58 -5.85
N THR A 224 13.40 20.06 -7.07
CA THR A 224 14.50 20.48 -7.95
C THR A 224 15.11 21.85 -7.62
N PRO A 225 16.42 22.04 -7.84
CA PRO A 225 17.38 21.01 -8.26
C PRO A 225 17.66 20.01 -7.13
N ASP A 226 17.86 18.74 -7.48
CA ASP A 226 17.97 17.65 -6.50
C ASP A 226 18.91 16.55 -6.98
N GLU A 227 19.56 15.86 -6.05
CA GLU A 227 20.30 14.64 -6.32
C GLU A 227 19.49 13.47 -5.76
N ILE A 228 19.12 12.50 -6.61
CA ILE A 228 18.22 11.41 -6.24
C ILE A 228 18.73 10.07 -6.77
N THR A 229 18.53 9.00 -6.00
CA THR A 229 18.81 7.66 -6.50
C THR A 229 17.72 7.19 -7.48
N TYR A 230 18.05 6.30 -8.40
CA TYR A 230 17.06 5.71 -9.29
C TYR A 230 16.01 4.90 -8.52
N GLU A 231 16.40 4.31 -7.38
CA GLU A 231 15.50 3.58 -6.49
C GLU A 231 14.45 4.52 -5.88
N ASP A 232 14.88 5.62 -5.26
CA ASP A 232 13.99 6.63 -4.69
C ASP A 232 13.09 7.27 -5.77
N PHE A 233 13.65 7.53 -6.96
CA PHE A 233 12.88 8.04 -8.08
C PHE A 233 11.80 7.03 -8.53
N SER A 234 12.15 5.75 -8.65
CA SER A 234 11.22 4.69 -8.99
C SER A 234 10.15 4.50 -7.91
N GLU A 235 10.50 4.63 -6.63
CA GLU A 235 9.53 4.65 -5.53
C GLU A 235 8.57 5.83 -5.68
N GLY A 236 9.08 7.03 -6.01
CA GLY A 236 8.26 8.20 -6.32
C GLY A 236 7.27 7.96 -7.46
N ILE A 237 7.72 7.35 -8.56
CA ILE A 237 6.86 6.96 -9.68
C ILE A 237 5.79 5.95 -9.25
N ASN A 238 6.16 4.99 -8.40
CA ASN A 238 5.23 4.02 -7.83
C ASN A 238 4.19 4.69 -6.92
N ASN A 239 4.61 5.64 -6.07
CA ASN A 239 3.72 6.45 -5.24
C ASN A 239 2.72 7.23 -6.10
N LEU A 240 3.17 7.86 -7.19
CA LEU A 240 2.29 8.55 -8.14
C LEU A 240 1.32 7.58 -8.84
N SER A 241 1.78 6.39 -9.23
CA SER A 241 0.95 5.35 -9.86
C SER A 241 -0.12 4.79 -8.92
N ALA A 242 0.23 4.57 -7.65
CA ALA A 242 -0.63 4.04 -6.59
C ALA A 242 -1.81 4.97 -6.27
N THR A 243 -1.69 6.27 -6.53
CA THR A 243 -2.83 7.21 -6.42
C THR A 243 -4.01 6.81 -7.32
N GLY A 244 -3.75 6.09 -8.41
CA GLY A 244 -4.74 5.79 -9.44
C GLY A 244 -5.25 7.04 -10.18
N ASN A 245 -4.56 8.18 -10.07
CA ASN A 245 -4.96 9.45 -10.68
C ASN A 245 -4.51 9.58 -12.13
N PHE A 246 -3.48 8.83 -12.51
CA PHE A 246 -2.94 8.78 -13.86
C PHE A 246 -3.09 7.37 -14.43
N GLN A 247 -3.52 7.28 -15.67
CA GLN A 247 -3.57 6.05 -16.45
C GLN A 247 -2.16 5.66 -16.90
N ASP A 248 -1.38 6.62 -17.43
CA ASP A 248 0.00 6.43 -17.85
C ASP A 248 0.93 7.44 -17.16
N ILE A 249 2.13 6.97 -16.81
CA ILE A 249 3.20 7.77 -16.22
C ILE A 249 4.48 7.43 -17.00
N ASN A 250 4.71 8.15 -18.08
CA ASN A 250 5.92 8.01 -18.89
C ASN A 250 6.92 9.07 -18.49
N TYR A 251 8.21 8.75 -18.56
CA TYR A 251 9.26 9.72 -18.31
C TYR A 251 10.47 9.52 -19.21
N ARG A 252 11.24 10.59 -19.36
CA ARG A 252 12.51 10.59 -20.08
C ARG A 252 13.50 11.54 -19.41
N PHE A 253 14.73 11.10 -19.31
CA PHE A 253 15.85 11.93 -18.88
C PHE A 253 16.55 12.53 -20.10
N PHE A 254 16.84 13.82 -20.04
CA PHE A 254 17.66 14.52 -21.02
C PHE A 254 18.90 15.05 -20.31
N GLU A 255 20.06 14.50 -20.66
CA GLU A 255 21.36 14.92 -20.15
C GLU A 255 21.85 16.18 -20.88
N ASP A 256 22.37 17.15 -20.14
CA ASP A 256 23.08 18.31 -20.68
C ASP A 256 24.61 18.13 -20.66
N GLU A 257 25.35 19.10 -21.19
CA GLU A 257 26.83 19.03 -21.31
C GLU A 257 27.55 18.93 -19.96
N ASN A 258 26.88 19.22 -18.84
CA ASN A 258 27.43 19.17 -17.49
C ASN A 258 27.03 17.90 -16.72
N ASN A 259 26.47 16.90 -17.40
CA ASN A 259 25.84 15.71 -16.79
C ASN A 259 24.69 16.07 -15.82
N GLU A 260 24.02 17.19 -16.05
CA GLU A 260 22.79 17.54 -15.34
C GLU A 260 21.58 17.07 -16.15
N TYR A 261 20.58 16.52 -15.47
CA TYR A 261 19.43 15.93 -16.13
C TYR A 261 18.20 16.82 -16.04
N THR A 262 17.52 16.99 -17.17
CA THR A 262 16.14 17.46 -17.25
C THR A 262 15.20 16.26 -17.32
N LEU A 263 14.30 16.13 -16.36
CA LEU A 263 13.27 15.09 -16.35
C LEU A 263 12.02 15.58 -17.09
N LEU A 264 11.64 14.91 -18.17
CA LEU A 264 10.34 15.09 -18.81
C LEU A 264 9.37 14.01 -18.32
N LEU A 265 8.27 14.41 -17.70
CA LEU A 265 7.16 13.55 -17.29
C LEU A 265 5.97 13.80 -18.20
N GLN A 266 5.51 12.74 -18.86
CA GLN A 266 4.34 12.76 -19.72
C GLN A 266 3.25 11.92 -19.07
N LEU A 267 2.23 12.60 -18.57
CA LEU A 267 1.16 12.01 -17.79
C LEU A 267 -0.12 11.96 -18.60
N ARG A 268 -0.91 10.91 -18.41
CA ARG A 268 -2.31 10.89 -18.87
C ARG A 268 -3.22 10.66 -17.68
N GLU A 269 -4.08 11.63 -17.39
CA GLU A 269 -5.00 11.52 -16.26
C GLU A 269 -6.03 10.40 -16.45
N SER A 270 -6.39 9.75 -15.35
CA SER A 270 -7.47 8.77 -15.32
C SER A 270 -8.82 9.44 -15.53
N ARG A 271 -9.59 8.87 -16.46
CA ARG A 271 -10.99 9.26 -16.71
C ARG A 271 -11.92 8.88 -15.55
N SER A 272 -11.56 7.84 -14.79
CA SER A 272 -12.34 7.44 -13.61
C SER A 272 -12.01 8.35 -12.43
N SER A 273 -13.04 9.02 -11.93
CA SER A 273 -12.98 9.88 -10.74
C SER A 273 -13.69 9.27 -9.54
N MET A 274 -14.39 8.15 -9.69
CA MET A 274 -15.18 7.54 -8.62
C MET A 274 -14.76 6.10 -8.40
N MET A 275 -14.66 5.71 -7.13
CA MET A 275 -14.33 4.35 -6.70
C MET A 275 -15.35 3.90 -5.67
N LEU A 276 -15.82 2.66 -5.83
CA LEU A 276 -16.66 1.96 -4.87
C LEU A 276 -15.86 0.78 -4.33
N ARG A 277 -15.83 0.63 -2.99
CA ARG A 277 -15.20 -0.50 -2.32
C ARG A 277 -16.17 -1.10 -1.32
N PHE A 278 -16.15 -2.42 -1.20
CA PHE A 278 -16.96 -3.19 -0.28
C PHE A 278 -16.03 -4.03 0.58
N ALA A 279 -16.30 -4.12 1.87
CA ALA A 279 -15.59 -5.03 2.77
C ALA A 279 -16.52 -5.57 3.84
N ALA A 280 -16.17 -6.72 4.40
CA ALA A 280 -16.81 -7.28 5.58
C ALA A 280 -15.80 -7.29 6.73
N HIS A 281 -16.29 -7.21 7.95
CA HIS A 281 -15.49 -7.12 9.16
C HIS A 281 -16.17 -7.83 10.33
N TYR A 282 -15.36 -8.48 11.17
CA TYR A 282 -15.75 -8.97 12.49
C TYR A 282 -14.58 -8.77 13.46
N ASP A 283 -14.88 -8.24 14.65
CA ASP A 283 -14.01 -8.31 15.83
C ASP A 283 -14.87 -8.36 17.10
N ASP A 284 -14.26 -8.57 18.26
CA ASP A 284 -15.01 -8.76 19.50
C ASP A 284 -15.59 -7.47 20.12
N LEU A 285 -15.14 -6.29 19.70
CA LEU A 285 -15.64 -4.99 20.16
C LEU A 285 -16.72 -4.45 19.22
N PHE A 286 -16.39 -4.24 17.95
CA PHE A 286 -17.30 -3.69 16.94
C PHE A 286 -18.22 -4.74 16.33
N ARG A 287 -17.99 -6.03 16.57
CA ARG A 287 -18.82 -7.14 16.08
C ARG A 287 -18.93 -7.14 14.56
N THR A 288 -20.03 -7.67 14.02
CA THR A 288 -20.18 -7.88 12.59
C THR A 288 -20.50 -6.56 11.89
N ALA A 289 -19.78 -6.24 10.81
CA ALA A 289 -20.07 -5.08 9.99
C ALA A 289 -19.76 -5.28 8.50
N ALA A 290 -20.49 -4.56 7.66
CA ALA A 290 -20.20 -4.37 6.24
C ALA A 290 -19.83 -2.90 6.00
N LEU A 291 -18.74 -2.69 5.25
CA LEU A 291 -18.30 -1.39 4.77
C LEU A 291 -18.76 -1.19 3.34
N VAL A 292 -19.37 -0.03 3.08
CA VAL A 292 -19.51 0.56 1.76
C VAL A 292 -18.69 1.85 1.73
N ASN A 293 -17.59 1.86 0.98
CA ASN A 293 -16.80 3.05 0.75
C ASN A 293 -17.11 3.66 -0.61
N VAL A 294 -17.39 4.97 -0.62
CA VAL A 294 -17.57 5.78 -1.82
C VAL A 294 -16.49 6.85 -1.83
N THR A 295 -15.54 6.74 -2.77
CA THR A 295 -14.49 7.75 -2.96
C THR A 295 -14.71 8.50 -4.27
N ARG A 296 -14.72 9.83 -4.21
CA ARG A 296 -14.80 10.74 -5.35
C ARG A 296 -13.59 11.67 -5.38
N LYS A 297 -12.81 11.57 -6.44
CA LYS A 297 -11.69 12.46 -6.75
C LYS A 297 -12.21 13.66 -7.55
N ARG A 298 -11.67 14.85 -7.31
CA ARG A 298 -12.05 16.07 -8.05
C ARG A 298 -13.53 16.38 -7.86
N LEU A 299 -14.00 16.38 -6.61
CA LEU A 299 -15.38 16.68 -6.25
C LEU A 299 -15.69 18.17 -6.43
N PHE A 300 -14.84 19.05 -5.90
CA PHE A 300 -15.03 20.50 -5.97
C PHE A 300 -13.87 21.23 -6.69
N THR A 301 -12.64 20.76 -6.53
CA THR A 301 -11.44 21.42 -7.06
C THR A 301 -10.37 20.43 -7.51
N ASN A 302 -9.23 20.96 -7.97
CA ASN A 302 -8.07 20.18 -8.35
C ASN A 302 -7.42 19.51 -7.13
N ASN A 303 -6.83 18.33 -7.32
CA ASN A 303 -6.18 17.50 -6.30
C ASN A 303 -7.05 17.06 -5.11
N ASP A 304 -8.35 17.36 -5.10
CA ASP A 304 -9.21 17.01 -3.97
C ASP A 304 -9.72 15.56 -4.05
N ILE A 305 -9.99 14.99 -2.88
CA ILE A 305 -10.55 13.65 -2.72
C ILE A 305 -11.57 13.72 -1.58
N ALA A 306 -12.80 13.31 -1.87
CA ALA A 306 -13.83 13.04 -0.89
C ALA A 306 -13.99 11.52 -0.73
N SER A 307 -14.02 11.00 0.49
CA SER A 307 -14.23 9.59 0.81
C SER A 307 -15.26 9.47 1.91
N LEU A 308 -16.27 8.63 1.69
CA LEU A 308 -17.27 8.29 2.69
C LEU A 308 -17.23 6.78 2.95
N ASP A 309 -16.89 6.40 4.17
CA ASP A 309 -17.00 5.05 4.70
C ASP A 309 -18.32 4.95 5.47
N LEU A 310 -19.25 4.12 4.99
CA LEU A 310 -20.46 3.75 5.71
C LEU A 310 -20.29 2.33 6.23
N ILE A 311 -20.27 2.17 7.55
CA ILE A 311 -20.03 0.90 8.22
C ILE A 311 -21.29 0.52 8.98
N ALA A 312 -22.04 -0.43 8.43
CA ALA A 312 -23.32 -0.87 8.96
C ALA A 312 -23.26 -2.31 9.44
N GLY A 313 -23.89 -2.61 10.56
CA GLY A 313 -23.85 -3.90 11.23
C GLY A 313 -24.42 -3.76 12.63
N ASP A 314 -23.86 -4.51 13.59
CA ASP A 314 -24.25 -4.43 15.00
C ASP A 314 -24.01 -3.02 15.57
N ASN A 315 -22.90 -2.42 15.15
CA ASN A 315 -22.40 -1.14 15.64
C ASN A 315 -22.20 -0.15 14.48
N LEU A 316 -23.10 0.85 14.39
CA LEU A 316 -23.10 1.83 13.31
C LEU A 316 -21.89 2.78 13.42
N ARG A 317 -21.14 2.90 12.32
CA ARG A 317 -19.99 3.81 12.24
C ARG A 317 -19.98 4.49 10.87
N TYR A 318 -19.45 5.70 10.80
CA TYR A 318 -19.09 6.31 9.53
C TYR A 318 -17.83 7.16 9.65
N ASN A 319 -17.16 7.35 8.52
CA ASN A 319 -16.02 8.24 8.40
C ASN A 319 -16.09 8.98 7.06
N PHE A 320 -16.20 10.30 7.12
CA PHE A 320 -16.20 11.18 5.96
C PHE A 320 -14.91 12.01 5.96
N GLU A 321 -14.12 11.87 4.91
CA GLU A 321 -12.86 12.57 4.72
C GLU A 321 -12.93 13.41 3.44
N TYR A 322 -12.63 14.70 3.53
CA TYR A 322 -12.43 15.57 2.39
C TYR A 322 -11.03 16.18 2.47
N TYR A 323 -10.18 15.87 1.50
CA TYR A 323 -8.77 16.21 1.53
C TYR A 323 -8.33 16.87 0.22
N ILE A 324 -7.62 18.00 0.32
CA ILE A 324 -7.00 18.70 -0.81
C ILE A 324 -5.49 18.55 -0.70
N ASP A 325 -4.93 17.71 -1.57
CA ASP A 325 -3.50 17.43 -1.60
C ASP A 325 -2.72 18.52 -2.34
N LYS A 326 -1.84 19.23 -1.64
CA LYS A 326 -0.97 20.26 -2.26
C LYS A 326 0.49 19.81 -2.38
N GLY A 327 0.77 18.53 -2.19
CA GLY A 327 2.11 17.94 -2.26
C GLY A 327 2.99 18.40 -1.10
N PHE A 328 4.02 19.20 -1.39
CA PHE A 328 4.91 19.74 -0.36
C PHE A 328 4.36 20.96 0.37
N TYR A 329 3.36 21.63 -0.20
CA TYR A 329 2.68 22.71 0.49
C TYR A 329 1.69 22.15 1.50
N TRP A 330 1.23 22.99 2.42
CA TRP A 330 0.19 22.62 3.37
C TRP A 330 -1.09 22.20 2.65
N SER A 331 -1.37 20.90 2.71
CA SER A 331 -2.64 20.31 2.35
C SER A 331 -3.69 20.66 3.40
N VAL A 332 -4.97 20.63 3.01
CA VAL A 332 -6.09 20.94 3.90
C VAL A 332 -7.03 19.76 3.90
N GLY A 333 -7.44 19.31 5.08
CA GLY A 333 -8.40 18.22 5.23
C GLY A 333 -9.50 18.55 6.22
N PHE A 334 -10.66 17.98 5.96
CA PHE A 334 -11.81 17.98 6.84
C PHE A 334 -12.25 16.53 7.06
N ASN A 335 -12.33 16.14 8.32
CA ASN A 335 -12.78 14.81 8.73
C ASN A 335 -14.03 14.94 9.60
N SER A 336 -15.02 14.09 9.36
CA SER A 336 -16.19 13.90 10.22
C SER A 336 -16.40 12.41 10.43
N LYS A 337 -16.30 11.96 11.68
CA LYS A 337 -16.43 10.56 12.04
C LYS A 337 -17.45 10.37 13.14
N TYR A 338 -18.16 9.25 13.09
CA TYR A 338 -19.06 8.79 14.14
C TYR A 338 -18.80 7.34 14.44
N HIS A 339 -18.68 7.04 15.73
CA HIS A 339 -18.55 5.69 16.22
C HIS A 339 -19.58 5.45 17.31
N PHE A 340 -20.27 4.32 17.20
CA PHE A 340 -21.15 3.82 18.24
C PHE A 340 -20.80 2.36 18.48
N PHE A 341 -20.76 1.94 19.75
CA PHE A 341 -20.74 0.53 20.11
C PHE A 341 -21.37 0.28 21.49
N GLU A 342 -21.81 -0.94 21.70
CA GLU A 342 -22.28 -1.45 22.99
C GLU A 342 -21.39 -2.61 23.43
N THR A 343 -20.90 -2.56 24.67
CA THR A 343 -20.05 -3.61 25.24
C THR A 343 -20.25 -3.69 26.74
N ASP A 344 -19.96 -4.85 27.31
CA ASP A 344 -19.86 -5.01 28.76
C ASP A 344 -18.45 -4.61 29.21
N VAL A 345 -18.37 -3.90 30.35
CA VAL A 345 -17.11 -3.53 31.00
C VAL A 345 -17.13 -3.95 32.46
N PRO A 346 -15.98 -4.29 33.06
CA PRO A 346 -15.92 -4.61 34.48
C PRO A 346 -16.30 -3.40 35.34
N MET A 347 -16.89 -3.66 36.51
CA MET A 347 -17.34 -2.61 37.41
C MET A 347 -16.20 -1.67 37.86
N SER A 348 -14.97 -2.18 37.91
CA SER A 348 -13.75 -1.39 38.18
C SER A 348 -13.50 -0.29 37.14
N PHE A 349 -13.93 -0.48 35.88
CA PHE A 349 -13.73 0.49 34.81
C PHE A 349 -14.55 1.78 35.04
N VAL A 350 -15.81 1.64 35.47
CA VAL A 350 -16.72 2.75 35.74
C VAL A 350 -16.72 3.21 37.20
N GLY A 351 -16.02 2.49 38.09
CA GLY A 351 -16.04 2.75 39.53
C GLY A 351 -15.65 4.17 39.91
N ALA A 352 -14.66 4.75 39.23
CA ALA A 352 -14.24 6.14 39.45
C ALA A 352 -15.33 7.17 39.10
N ASP A 353 -16.27 6.82 38.21
CA ASP A 353 -17.35 7.72 37.75
C ASP A 353 -18.61 7.62 38.65
N LEU A 354 -18.65 6.65 39.57
CA LEU A 354 -19.80 6.36 40.43
C LEU A 354 -19.56 6.90 41.84
N ASN A 355 -20.13 8.07 42.14
CA ASN A 355 -20.04 8.77 43.44
C ASN A 355 -20.84 8.11 44.59
N THR A 356 -21.08 6.81 44.56
CA THR A 356 -21.94 6.13 45.52
C THR A 356 -21.35 4.79 45.94
N GLU A 357 -21.38 4.52 47.25
CA GLU A 357 -21.21 3.20 47.87
C GLU A 357 -22.30 2.19 47.44
N LEU A 358 -22.56 2.06 46.13
CA LEU A 358 -23.39 1.00 45.59
C LEU A 358 -22.58 -0.30 45.69
N SER A 359 -22.69 -0.96 46.82
CA SER A 359 -22.31 -2.36 47.01
C SER A 359 -23.34 -3.28 46.34
N LEU A 360 -23.54 -3.09 45.03
CA LEU A 360 -24.29 -4.05 44.21
C LEU A 360 -23.36 -5.21 43.85
N PRO A 361 -23.80 -6.48 43.95
CA PRO A 361 -23.02 -7.65 43.53
C PRO A 361 -23.06 -7.78 41.99
N ILE A 362 -22.60 -6.73 41.29
CA ILE A 362 -22.53 -6.67 39.82
C ILE A 362 -21.05 -6.70 39.43
N ASN A 363 -20.69 -7.68 38.61
CA ASN A 363 -19.32 -7.82 38.13
C ASN A 363 -19.07 -6.98 36.86
N ASN A 364 -20.02 -7.02 35.92
CA ASN A 364 -19.93 -6.33 34.63
C ASN A 364 -21.14 -5.42 34.40
N LEU A 365 -20.90 -4.31 33.70
CA LEU A 365 -21.89 -3.31 33.35
C LEU A 365 -21.89 -3.09 31.84
N SER A 366 -23.08 -3.21 31.22
CA SER A 366 -23.25 -2.84 29.82
C SER A 366 -23.17 -1.33 29.63
N ILE A 367 -22.28 -0.88 28.74
CA ILE A 367 -22.10 0.52 28.36
C ILE A 367 -22.38 0.74 26.88
N LYS A 368 -23.06 1.85 26.58
CA LYS A 368 -23.26 2.37 25.23
C LYS A 368 -22.31 3.54 25.02
N TYR A 369 -21.34 3.39 24.13
CA TYR A 369 -20.34 4.41 23.79
C TYR A 369 -20.68 5.08 22.47
N SER A 370 -20.57 6.40 22.42
CA SER A 370 -20.76 7.21 21.21
C SER A 370 -19.72 8.33 21.15
N ASP A 371 -19.02 8.42 20.02
CA ASP A 371 -18.12 9.52 19.67
C ASP A 371 -18.52 10.10 18.33
N PHE A 372 -18.83 11.40 18.31
CA PHE A 372 -18.94 12.18 17.10
C PHE A 372 -17.83 13.24 17.05
N THR A 373 -16.92 13.13 16.09
CA THR A 373 -15.75 14.00 15.98
C THR A 373 -15.71 14.69 14.61
N ASN A 374 -15.48 16.00 14.61
CA ASN A 374 -15.21 16.80 13.43
C ASN A 374 -13.82 17.43 13.57
N GLN A 375 -13.00 17.36 12.53
CA GLN A 375 -11.65 17.91 12.52
C GLN A 375 -11.45 18.73 11.25
N LEU A 376 -10.86 19.92 11.40
CA LEU A 376 -10.27 20.67 10.31
C LEU A 376 -8.77 20.68 10.53
N TYR A 377 -8.00 20.20 9.57
CA TYR A 377 -6.55 20.05 9.72
C TYR A 377 -5.77 20.51 8.50
N PHE A 378 -4.51 20.82 8.76
CA PHE A 378 -3.51 21.17 7.77
C PHE A 378 -2.35 20.20 7.94
N GLU A 379 -1.85 19.66 6.83
CA GLU A 379 -0.71 18.74 6.89
C GLU A 379 0.31 18.98 5.77
N THR A 380 1.54 18.52 5.98
CA THR A 380 2.63 18.63 5.02
C THR A 380 3.64 17.48 5.18
N LEU A 381 4.42 17.24 4.14
CA LEU A 381 5.56 16.31 4.16
C LEU A 381 6.79 16.99 4.76
N PHE A 382 7.08 16.66 6.02
CA PHE A 382 8.29 17.05 6.72
C PHE A 382 9.46 16.11 6.40
N ARG A 383 10.63 16.67 6.03
CA ARG A 383 11.83 15.91 5.61
C ARG A 383 11.55 14.84 4.53
N ARG A 384 10.55 15.04 3.67
CA ARG A 384 10.13 14.15 2.56
C ARG A 384 9.62 12.75 2.98
N THR A 385 9.52 12.50 4.28
CA THR A 385 9.30 11.16 4.82
C THR A 385 8.26 11.14 5.94
N PHE A 386 8.22 12.19 6.77
CA PHE A 386 7.25 12.31 7.84
C PHE A 386 6.04 13.12 7.39
N ILE A 387 4.84 12.68 7.76
CA ILE A 387 3.63 13.48 7.62
C ILE A 387 3.42 14.22 8.94
N PHE A 388 3.47 15.56 8.88
CA PHE A 388 3.21 16.43 10.02
C PHE A 388 1.91 17.18 9.79
N GLY A 389 1.04 17.22 10.78
CA GLY A 389 -0.21 17.96 10.70
C GLY A 389 -0.63 18.59 12.01
N LEU A 390 -1.51 19.59 11.88
CA LEU A 390 -2.09 20.34 12.98
C LEU A 390 -3.50 20.79 12.63
N GLY A 391 -4.38 20.91 13.61
CA GLY A 391 -5.78 21.19 13.35
C GLY A 391 -6.59 21.60 14.58
N GLY A 392 -7.85 21.91 14.34
CA GLY A 392 -8.87 22.08 15.36
C GLY A 392 -9.85 20.92 15.32
N GLU A 393 -10.29 20.48 16.49
CA GLU A 393 -11.22 19.38 16.67
C GLU A 393 -12.42 19.81 17.52
N HIS A 394 -13.60 19.36 17.11
CA HIS A 394 -14.79 19.28 17.93
C HIS A 394 -15.12 17.81 18.15
N LYS A 395 -15.29 17.39 19.41
CA LYS A 395 -15.65 16.02 19.78
C LYS A 395 -16.85 16.03 20.72
N TYR A 396 -17.94 15.37 20.33
CA TYR A 396 -19.02 15.04 21.25
C TYR A 396 -18.84 13.60 21.73
N LEU A 397 -18.49 13.45 23.00
CA LEU A 397 -18.30 12.16 23.65
C LEU A 397 -19.47 11.87 24.57
N ARG A 398 -20.02 10.66 24.46
CA ARG A 398 -21.09 10.19 25.33
C ARG A 398 -20.91 8.71 25.63
N TYR A 399 -20.91 8.35 26.91
CA TYR A 399 -21.11 6.95 27.30
C TYR A 399 -21.99 6.84 28.54
N LEU A 400 -22.88 5.85 28.52
CA LEU A 400 -23.92 5.65 29.53
C LEU A 400 -24.21 4.17 29.71
N SER A 401 -24.85 3.80 30.81
CA SER A 401 -25.41 2.48 31.05
C SER A 401 -26.92 2.57 31.29
N GLU A 402 -27.69 1.66 30.69
CA GLU A 402 -29.13 1.50 30.97
C GLU A 402 -29.39 0.44 32.07
N THR A 403 -28.33 -0.15 32.62
CA THR A 403 -28.43 -1.26 33.58
C THR A 403 -28.63 -0.77 35.02
N ILE A 404 -28.09 0.41 35.37
CA ILE A 404 -28.15 0.96 36.73
C ILE A 404 -28.57 2.43 36.72
N GLY A 405 -29.17 2.86 37.83
CA GLY A 405 -29.44 4.26 38.14
C GLY A 405 -30.56 4.92 37.33
N THR A 406 -30.76 6.20 37.59
CA THR A 406 -31.73 7.07 36.92
C THR A 406 -31.09 8.41 36.61
N ASP A 407 -31.32 8.95 35.42
CA ASP A 407 -30.74 10.22 34.99
C ASP A 407 -31.53 11.43 35.51
N GLU A 408 -31.05 12.63 35.20
CA GLU A 408 -31.66 13.91 35.59
C GLU A 408 -33.10 14.09 35.06
N ASN A 409 -33.52 13.30 34.08
CA ASN A 409 -34.86 13.32 33.48
C ASN A 409 -35.73 12.15 33.97
N ASN A 410 -35.33 11.45 35.04
CA ASN A 410 -35.99 10.24 35.57
C ASN A 410 -36.05 9.07 34.57
N LEU A 411 -35.14 9.00 33.60
CA LEU A 411 -35.01 7.83 32.73
C LEU A 411 -34.11 6.79 33.41
N PRO A 412 -34.42 5.47 33.32
CA PRO A 412 -33.65 4.41 33.97
C PRO A 412 -32.32 4.16 33.26
N ARG A 413 -31.36 5.06 33.48
CA ARG A 413 -30.00 5.02 32.94
C ARG A 413 -29.05 5.88 33.78
N THR A 414 -27.77 5.53 33.78
CA THR A 414 -26.67 6.33 34.33
C THR A 414 -25.85 6.91 33.19
N VAL A 415 -25.75 8.24 33.14
CA VAL A 415 -24.91 8.95 32.16
C VAL A 415 -23.58 9.27 32.82
N PHE A 416 -22.52 8.61 32.37
CA PHE A 416 -21.16 8.86 32.85
C PHE A 416 -20.58 10.08 32.15
N GLU A 417 -20.69 10.13 30.83
CA GLU A 417 -20.20 11.23 30.00
C GLU A 417 -21.25 11.65 28.96
N SER A 418 -21.35 12.94 28.72
CA SER A 418 -22.14 13.57 27.67
C SER A 418 -21.69 15.02 27.48
N THR A 419 -20.55 15.22 26.82
CA THR A 419 -19.89 16.52 26.72
C THR A 419 -19.32 16.78 25.32
N ASN A 420 -19.45 18.03 24.86
CA ASN A 420 -18.76 18.54 23.68
C ASN A 420 -17.42 19.11 24.10
N TYR A 421 -16.35 18.66 23.48
CA TYR A 421 -14.98 19.09 23.69
C TYR A 421 -14.48 19.82 22.45
N TYR A 422 -13.67 20.86 22.67
CA TYR A 422 -12.99 21.59 21.62
C TYR A 422 -11.50 21.59 21.90
N SER A 423 -10.72 21.09 20.96
CA SER A 423 -9.26 20.97 21.11
C SER A 423 -8.51 21.49 19.90
N ALA A 424 -7.27 21.90 20.15
CA ALA A 424 -6.26 21.99 19.11
C ALA A 424 -5.44 20.70 19.13
N PHE A 425 -5.07 20.17 17.98
CA PHE A 425 -4.31 18.93 17.92
C PHE A 425 -3.15 19.02 16.92
N GLY A 426 -2.18 18.13 17.09
CA GLY A 426 -1.06 17.95 16.19
C GLY A 426 -0.65 16.48 16.12
N PHE A 427 -0.17 16.06 14.95
CA PHE A 427 0.28 14.69 14.74
C PHE A 427 1.55 14.63 13.88
N LEU A 428 2.31 13.56 14.08
CA LEU A 428 3.49 13.24 13.29
C LEU A 428 3.48 11.74 12.97
N LYS A 429 3.51 11.38 11.69
CA LYS A 429 3.44 9.98 11.24
C LYS A 429 4.61 9.64 10.32
N TYR A 430 5.11 8.42 10.45
CA TYR A 430 6.10 7.80 9.58
C TYR A 430 5.81 6.31 9.50
N ASP A 431 5.75 5.78 8.28
CA ASP A 431 5.43 4.37 8.04
C ASP A 431 6.21 3.89 6.81
N THR A 432 7.05 2.88 7.03
CA THR A 432 7.78 2.16 5.97
C THR A 432 7.54 0.66 6.04
N TYR A 433 6.48 0.21 6.73
CA TYR A 433 6.13 -1.20 6.74
C TYR A 433 5.76 -1.69 5.35
N ASP A 434 6.24 -2.89 5.01
CA ASP A 434 5.93 -3.56 3.76
C ASP A 434 4.52 -4.19 3.75
N ASN A 435 3.96 -4.46 4.94
CA ASN A 435 2.61 -4.99 5.12
C ASN A 435 1.99 -4.42 6.40
N SER A 436 0.72 -4.01 6.34
CA SER A 436 0.01 -3.38 7.47
C SER A 436 -0.42 -4.35 8.58
N PHE A 437 -0.54 -5.65 8.29
CA PHE A 437 -1.06 -6.66 9.24
C PHE A 437 0.01 -7.64 9.68
N PHE A 438 0.87 -8.07 8.74
CA PHE A 438 1.98 -8.98 8.98
C PHE A 438 3.29 -8.32 8.53
N PRO A 439 3.73 -7.22 9.19
CA PRO A 439 4.93 -6.49 8.78
C PRO A 439 6.16 -7.38 8.90
N LYS A 440 6.94 -7.46 7.82
CA LYS A 440 8.18 -8.24 7.77
C LYS A 440 9.40 -7.35 7.85
N LYS A 441 9.31 -6.14 7.29
CA LYS A 441 10.38 -5.15 7.28
C LYS A 441 9.83 -3.74 7.42
N GLY A 442 10.63 -2.85 7.99
CA GLY A 442 10.34 -1.42 8.04
C GLY A 442 10.21 -0.90 9.46
N ALA A 443 9.92 0.39 9.55
CA ALA A 443 9.75 1.11 10.80
C ALA A 443 8.48 1.95 10.77
N TYR A 444 7.89 2.12 11.95
CA TYR A 444 6.67 2.87 12.15
C TYR A 444 6.84 3.85 13.32
N PHE A 445 6.30 5.04 13.16
CA PHE A 445 6.16 6.03 14.22
C PHE A 445 4.85 6.80 14.04
N SER A 446 4.09 6.94 15.12
CA SER A 446 2.97 7.88 15.18
C SER A 446 2.96 8.60 16.52
N GLY A 447 3.02 9.92 16.49
CA GLY A 447 2.76 10.80 17.63
C GLY A 447 1.48 11.58 17.42
N ASP A 448 0.68 11.73 18.47
CA ASP A 448 -0.59 12.43 18.49
C ASP A 448 -0.69 13.24 19.79
N PHE A 449 -1.01 14.52 19.67
CA PHE A 449 -1.11 15.46 20.78
C PHE A 449 -2.39 16.29 20.64
N HIS A 450 -3.15 16.39 21.71
CA HIS A 450 -4.38 17.17 21.81
C HIS A 450 -4.30 18.11 23.01
N TRP A 451 -4.71 19.35 22.82
CA TRP A 451 -4.91 20.32 23.88
C TRP A 451 -6.39 20.68 23.93
N TYR A 452 -7.09 20.15 24.93
CA TYR A 452 -8.50 20.40 25.15
C TYR A 452 -8.67 21.75 25.84
N LEU A 453 -9.36 22.67 25.17
CA LEU A 453 -9.44 24.08 25.54
C LEU A 453 -10.76 24.44 26.20
N LEU A 454 -11.84 23.83 25.72
CA LEU A 454 -13.21 24.14 26.13
C LEU A 454 -14.03 22.86 26.18
N ALA A 455 -14.98 22.82 27.10
CA ALA A 455 -16.01 21.80 27.14
C ALA A 455 -17.39 22.39 27.43
N HIS A 456 -18.42 21.77 26.86
CA HIS A 456 -19.82 22.14 27.09
C HIS A 456 -20.70 20.90 27.17
N GLY A 457 -21.36 20.72 28.32
CA GLY A 457 -22.25 19.58 28.55
C GLY A 457 -22.26 19.19 30.03
N ARG A 458 -22.13 17.89 30.31
CA ARG A 458 -22.16 17.34 31.67
C ARG A 458 -20.94 17.76 32.49
N ASN A 459 -19.77 17.85 31.88
CA ASN A 459 -18.56 18.28 32.57
C ASN A 459 -18.57 19.80 32.82
N LYS A 460 -19.18 20.22 33.94
CA LYS A 460 -19.32 21.63 34.33
C LYS A 460 -18.07 22.20 35.01
N SER A 461 -17.18 21.35 35.53
CA SER A 461 -15.92 21.71 36.19
C SER A 461 -14.71 21.53 35.26
N PHE A 462 -14.92 21.68 33.95
CA PHE A 462 -13.86 21.44 32.98
C PHE A 462 -12.67 22.37 33.20
N GLU A 463 -11.49 21.78 33.36
CA GLU A 463 -10.21 22.45 33.29
C GLU A 463 -9.49 22.04 32.00
N PRO A 464 -8.84 22.98 31.28
CA PRO A 464 -8.04 22.64 30.11
C PRO A 464 -6.95 21.62 30.44
N PHE A 465 -6.81 20.61 29.59
CA PHE A 465 -5.82 19.55 29.75
C PHE A 465 -5.20 19.16 28.41
N SER A 466 -4.02 18.55 28.49
CA SER A 466 -3.31 18.01 27.34
C SER A 466 -3.36 16.49 27.36
N LEU A 467 -3.44 15.89 26.18
CA LEU A 467 -3.36 14.45 25.99
C LEU A 467 -2.32 14.16 24.91
N ALA A 468 -1.34 13.34 25.23
CA ALA A 468 -0.29 12.96 24.30
C ALA A 468 -0.19 11.44 24.23
N LYS A 469 0.04 10.90 23.04
CA LYS A 469 0.41 9.50 22.85
C LYS A 469 1.39 9.33 21.70
N ALA A 470 2.27 8.36 21.83
CA ALA A 470 3.22 7.99 20.79
C ALA A 470 3.34 6.48 20.68
N LYS A 471 3.55 6.00 19.46
CA LYS A 471 3.77 4.59 19.13
C LYS A 471 4.93 4.48 18.18
N ILE A 472 5.85 3.58 18.48
CA ILE A 472 7.03 3.27 17.67
C ILE A 472 7.00 1.77 17.40
N GLY A 473 7.38 1.37 16.20
CA GLY A 473 7.54 -0.03 15.89
C GLY A 473 8.63 -0.32 14.86
N TYR A 474 9.13 -1.54 14.89
CA TYR A 474 10.16 -2.02 13.99
C TYR A 474 9.92 -3.49 13.65
N ALA A 475 10.03 -3.84 12.37
CA ALA A 475 9.86 -5.20 11.87
C ALA A 475 11.11 -5.66 11.14
N HIS A 476 11.50 -6.93 11.35
CA HIS A 476 12.66 -7.52 10.70
C HIS A 476 12.48 -9.02 10.46
N THR A 477 12.81 -9.49 9.25
CA THR A 477 12.82 -10.91 8.87
C THR A 477 14.18 -11.55 9.06
N PHE A 478 14.21 -12.64 9.82
CA PHE A 478 15.32 -13.57 9.97
C PHE A 478 15.11 -14.82 9.10
N PHE A 479 16.19 -15.33 8.50
CA PHE A 479 16.19 -16.58 7.72
C PHE A 479 15.12 -16.66 6.60
N ASN A 480 14.64 -15.52 6.11
CA ASN A 480 13.59 -15.36 5.08
C ASN A 480 12.18 -15.88 5.44
N THR A 481 11.96 -16.48 6.60
CA THR A 481 10.67 -17.13 6.97
C THR A 481 10.11 -16.70 8.32
N ILE A 482 10.96 -16.18 9.22
CA ILE A 482 10.56 -15.75 10.57
C ILE A 482 10.72 -14.24 10.67
N SER A 483 9.66 -13.51 10.97
CA SER A 483 9.73 -12.07 11.22
C SER A 483 9.50 -11.77 12.70
N ALA A 484 10.25 -10.83 13.25
CA ALA A 484 9.94 -10.26 14.56
C ALA A 484 9.44 -8.83 14.39
N HIS A 485 8.40 -8.49 15.14
CA HIS A 485 7.79 -7.17 15.16
C HIS A 485 7.70 -6.70 16.60
N LEU A 486 8.41 -5.61 16.91
CA LEU A 486 8.37 -4.97 18.22
C LEU A 486 7.65 -3.64 18.09
N THR A 487 6.65 -3.41 18.93
CA THR A 487 5.99 -2.10 19.08
C THR A 487 6.02 -1.66 20.52
N THR A 488 6.32 -0.39 20.76
CA THR A 488 6.20 0.26 22.06
C THR A 488 5.36 1.51 21.90
N GLU A 489 4.38 1.68 22.77
CA GLU A 489 3.48 2.83 22.78
C GLU A 489 3.22 3.30 24.20
N GLY A 490 3.02 4.60 24.37
CA GLY A 490 2.64 5.18 25.65
C GLY A 490 1.89 6.47 25.46
N GLY A 491 1.13 6.84 26.47
CA GLY A 491 0.34 8.06 26.48
C GLY A 491 0.07 8.54 27.88
N PHE A 492 -0.18 9.83 28.00
CA PHE A 492 -0.47 10.50 29.26
C PHE A 492 -1.44 11.65 29.05
N LYS A 493 -2.23 11.90 30.09
CA LYS A 493 -3.07 13.07 30.24
C LYS A 493 -2.44 13.99 31.30
N TRP A 494 -2.35 15.27 31.01
CA TRP A 494 -1.75 16.27 31.91
C TRP A 494 -2.67 17.47 32.09
N GLY A 495 -3.01 17.79 33.34
CA GLY A 495 -4.06 18.75 33.71
C GLY A 495 -5.45 18.11 33.77
N GLY A 496 -6.45 18.84 34.27
CA GLY A 496 -7.84 18.36 34.34
C GLY A 496 -8.06 17.18 35.27
N ALA A 497 -7.37 17.16 36.42
CA ALA A 497 -7.32 16.04 37.37
C ALA A 497 -8.70 15.61 37.90
N GLU A 498 -9.70 16.48 37.88
CA GLU A 498 -11.07 16.15 38.33
C GLU A 498 -11.88 15.35 37.30
N SER A 499 -11.41 15.22 36.06
CA SER A 499 -12.13 14.53 34.98
C SER A 499 -11.44 13.24 34.61
N THR A 500 -12.16 12.13 34.73
CA THR A 500 -11.77 10.79 34.28
C THR A 500 -12.14 10.55 32.81
N SER A 501 -12.76 11.55 32.16
CA SER A 501 -13.11 11.52 30.76
C SER A 501 -11.85 11.44 29.90
N LEU A 502 -11.94 10.71 28.79
CA LEU A 502 -10.82 10.51 27.85
C LEU A 502 -9.59 9.85 28.49
N ASP A 503 -9.74 9.11 29.58
CA ASP A 503 -8.69 8.19 30.05
C ASP A 503 -8.36 7.13 29.00
N PHE A 504 -7.18 6.52 29.13
CA PHE A 504 -6.77 5.40 28.31
C PHE A 504 -7.45 4.13 28.81
N ALA A 505 -8.01 3.36 27.87
CA ALA A 505 -8.64 2.09 28.12
C ALA A 505 -7.88 1.00 27.37
N LEU A 506 -7.34 0.01 28.07
CA LEU A 506 -6.60 -1.11 27.47
C LEU A 506 -7.44 -2.39 27.50
N GLY A 507 -7.30 -3.21 26.46
CA GLY A 507 -7.90 -4.54 26.40
C GLY A 507 -8.35 -4.97 25.00
N GLY A 508 -8.51 -6.27 24.80
CA GLY A 508 -9.00 -6.87 23.56
C GLY A 508 -8.00 -6.87 22.39
N TYR A 509 -8.43 -7.37 21.24
CA TYR A 509 -7.60 -7.48 20.03
C TYR A 509 -8.43 -7.35 18.75
N GLY A 510 -7.77 -7.08 17.62
CA GLY A 510 -8.37 -7.19 16.29
C GLY A 510 -9.16 -5.97 15.80
N PHE A 511 -9.63 -5.11 16.70
CA PHE A 511 -10.35 -3.89 16.34
C PHE A 511 -9.40 -2.74 15.95
N LYS A 512 -9.94 -1.74 15.26
CA LYS A 512 -9.24 -0.50 14.94
C LYS A 512 -9.18 0.41 16.17
N GLU A 513 -7.98 0.81 16.56
CA GLU A 513 -7.75 1.77 17.65
C GLU A 513 -8.59 3.03 17.46
N MET A 514 -9.25 3.46 18.53
CA MET A 514 -10.14 4.63 18.52
C MET A 514 -9.95 5.45 19.79
N ASN A 515 -9.70 6.74 19.63
CA ASN A 515 -9.40 7.66 20.72
C ASN A 515 -8.29 7.08 21.62
N ASN A 516 -8.65 6.71 22.84
CA ASN A 516 -7.76 6.21 23.86
C ASN A 516 -8.05 4.74 24.21
N ILE A 517 -8.80 4.03 23.35
CA ILE A 517 -9.03 2.59 23.45
C ILE A 517 -7.93 1.86 22.69
N ILE A 518 -7.08 1.16 23.43
CA ILE A 518 -5.84 0.55 22.97
C ILE A 518 -5.94 -0.98 23.11
N PRO A 519 -5.79 -1.76 22.03
CA PRO A 519 -5.80 -3.22 22.09
C PRO A 519 -4.76 -3.75 23.08
N PHE A 520 -5.12 -4.71 23.91
CA PHE A 520 -4.19 -5.39 24.82
C PHE A 520 -4.66 -6.84 25.01
N MET A 521 -3.90 -7.77 24.42
CA MET A 521 -4.18 -9.20 24.47
C MET A 521 -4.10 -9.72 25.91
N GLY A 522 -4.94 -10.70 26.25
CA GLY A 522 -5.04 -11.33 27.56
C GLY A 522 -6.16 -10.77 28.43
N TYR A 523 -6.82 -9.71 27.96
CA TYR A 523 -7.84 -8.96 28.69
C TYR A 523 -9.03 -8.68 27.76
N GLU A 524 -10.25 -8.62 28.31
CA GLU A 524 -11.43 -8.17 27.56
C GLU A 524 -11.27 -6.72 27.08
N ALA A 525 -11.96 -6.33 26.00
CA ALA A 525 -11.89 -4.97 25.49
C ALA A 525 -12.39 -3.95 26.53
N ILE A 526 -11.65 -2.85 26.73
CA ILE A 526 -12.03 -1.76 27.66
C ILE A 526 -12.12 -2.27 29.12
N SER A 527 -11.09 -3.00 29.57
CA SER A 527 -11.06 -3.59 30.92
C SER A 527 -10.14 -2.85 31.89
N LEU A 528 -9.03 -2.30 31.40
CA LEU A 528 -8.06 -1.54 32.18
C LEU A 528 -8.24 -0.04 31.90
N ARG A 529 -8.12 0.82 32.91
CA ARG A 529 -8.28 2.28 32.81
C ARG A 529 -7.15 3.02 33.51
N GLY A 530 -6.71 4.14 32.94
CA GLY A 530 -5.83 5.09 33.63
C GLY A 530 -5.55 6.34 32.81
N ASN A 531 -5.10 7.41 33.46
CA ASN A 531 -4.71 8.65 32.79
C ASN A 531 -3.35 8.54 32.06
N THR A 532 -2.56 7.51 32.39
CA THR A 532 -1.23 7.25 31.84
C THR A 532 -1.08 5.76 31.53
N TYR A 533 -0.41 5.44 30.42
CA TYR A 533 -0.02 4.08 30.11
C TYR A 533 1.32 3.99 29.38
N LEU A 534 2.01 2.87 29.58
CA LEU A 534 3.11 2.42 28.75
C LEU A 534 2.89 0.95 28.41
N LYS A 535 2.97 0.60 27.13
CA LYS A 535 2.76 -0.75 26.62
C LYS A 535 3.85 -1.11 25.61
N SER A 536 4.33 -2.35 25.67
CA SER A 536 5.16 -2.94 24.62
C SER A 536 4.58 -4.27 24.15
N THR A 537 4.80 -4.61 22.89
CA THR A 537 4.34 -5.86 22.27
C THR A 537 5.41 -6.39 21.34
N LEU A 538 5.79 -7.65 21.54
CA LEU A 538 6.69 -8.39 20.67
C LEU A 538 5.91 -9.53 20.02
N THR A 539 5.91 -9.58 18.69
CA THR A 539 5.29 -10.64 17.91
C THR A 539 6.36 -11.33 17.05
N PHE A 540 6.40 -12.66 17.13
CA PHE A 540 7.11 -13.50 16.17
C PHE A 540 6.09 -14.08 15.18
N ASP A 541 6.35 -13.88 13.90
CA ASP A 541 5.53 -14.35 12.79
C ASP A 541 6.31 -15.36 11.95
N TYR A 542 5.78 -16.57 11.79
CA TYR A 542 6.34 -17.62 10.95
C TYR A 542 5.43 -17.90 9.77
N GLU A 543 5.89 -17.57 8.56
CA GLU A 543 5.16 -17.85 7.32
C GLU A 543 5.44 -19.30 6.88
N ILE A 544 4.58 -20.25 7.30
CA ILE A 544 4.75 -21.68 6.98
C ILE A 544 4.58 -21.92 5.48
N PHE A 545 3.54 -21.32 4.92
CA PHE A 545 3.20 -21.33 3.50
C PHE A 545 2.90 -19.90 3.10
N ARG A 546 3.01 -19.60 1.80
CA ARG A 546 2.69 -18.28 1.27
C ARG A 546 1.34 -17.79 1.84
N LYS A 547 1.30 -16.61 2.47
CA LYS A 547 0.11 -15.98 3.10
C LYS A 547 -0.46 -16.67 4.35
N ASN A 548 0.23 -17.65 4.91
CA ASN A 548 -0.21 -18.42 6.08
C ASN A 548 0.78 -18.22 7.22
N HIS A 549 0.29 -17.71 8.34
CA HIS A 549 1.10 -17.15 9.41
C HIS A 549 0.80 -17.85 10.73
N ILE A 550 1.83 -18.36 11.42
CA ILE A 550 1.74 -18.68 12.85
C ILE A 550 2.37 -17.53 13.60
N ASN A 551 1.60 -16.92 14.51
CA ASN A 551 2.06 -15.78 15.28
C ASN A 551 2.04 -16.09 16.78
N ILE A 552 3.15 -15.79 17.45
CA ILE A 552 3.29 -15.84 18.90
C ILE A 552 3.59 -14.43 19.37
N SER A 553 2.79 -13.89 20.28
CA SER A 553 2.98 -12.53 20.78
C SER A 553 3.02 -12.48 22.29
N ALA A 554 3.81 -11.55 22.82
CA ALA A 554 3.79 -11.17 24.22
C ALA A 554 3.62 -9.65 24.32
N ASN A 555 2.71 -9.19 25.16
CA ASN A 555 2.52 -7.78 25.48
C ASN A 555 2.62 -7.55 26.98
N ILE A 556 3.22 -6.42 27.34
CA ILE A 556 3.34 -5.95 28.72
C ILE A 556 2.85 -4.51 28.78
N ALA A 557 2.24 -4.13 29.89
CA ALA A 557 1.78 -2.77 30.10
C ALA A 557 1.76 -2.36 31.59
N ASN A 558 1.97 -1.08 31.83
CA ASN A 558 1.58 -0.40 33.07
C ASN A 558 0.51 0.61 32.68
N VAL A 559 -0.61 0.62 33.41
CA VAL A 559 -1.76 1.50 33.18
C VAL A 559 -2.25 1.97 34.54
N GLY A 560 -2.42 3.28 34.69
CA GLY A 560 -2.85 3.86 35.96
C GLY A 560 -2.76 5.38 35.92
N ASP A 561 -2.90 5.98 37.09
CA ASP A 561 -2.91 7.44 37.22
C ASP A 561 -1.54 7.97 37.64
N ASP A 562 -1.10 9.02 36.93
CA ASP A 562 0.13 9.78 37.20
C ASP A 562 1.40 8.93 37.23
N LEU A 563 1.43 7.82 36.48
CA LEU A 563 2.54 6.86 36.47
C LEU A 563 3.88 7.51 36.11
N PHE A 564 3.89 8.50 35.21
CA PHE A 564 5.10 9.24 34.81
C PHE A 564 5.60 10.21 35.88
N GLU A 565 4.70 10.79 36.68
CA GLU A 565 5.05 11.72 37.77
C GLU A 565 5.61 10.97 38.98
N ASN A 566 5.01 9.81 39.29
CA ASN A 566 5.37 9.01 40.46
C ASN A 566 6.47 7.97 40.16
N GLY A 567 6.96 7.88 38.93
CA GLY A 567 8.01 6.94 38.52
C GLY A 567 7.59 5.48 38.39
N GLN A 568 6.30 5.16 38.63
CA GLN A 568 5.75 3.80 38.62
C GLN A 568 5.65 3.19 37.22
N TRP A 569 5.78 4.00 36.17
CA TRP A 569 5.78 3.54 34.78
C TRP A 569 6.92 2.58 34.39
N ILE A 570 7.96 2.45 35.24
CA ILE A 570 9.08 1.51 35.09
C ILE A 570 9.37 0.67 36.35
N ASP A 571 8.50 0.75 37.37
CA ASP A 571 8.69 0.05 38.66
C ASP A 571 8.21 -1.41 38.62
N GLY A 572 8.38 -2.07 37.47
CA GLY A 572 7.86 -3.41 37.19
C GLY A 572 6.86 -3.45 36.03
N VAL A 573 6.28 -4.62 35.79
CA VAL A 573 5.20 -4.84 34.82
C VAL A 573 3.93 -5.16 35.60
N ASP A 574 2.91 -4.32 35.45
CA ASP A 574 1.62 -4.49 36.16
C ASP A 574 0.72 -5.50 35.46
N TYR A 575 0.73 -5.49 34.12
CA TYR A 575 -0.13 -6.32 33.30
C TYR A 575 0.65 -7.01 32.18
N SER A 576 0.40 -8.30 31.97
CA SER A 576 1.00 -9.05 30.87
C SER A 576 -0.01 -9.94 30.16
N GLY A 577 0.25 -10.15 28.87
CA GLY A 577 -0.53 -11.02 28.01
C GLY A 577 0.37 -11.81 27.09
N PHE A 578 0.00 -13.06 26.86
CA PHE A 578 0.64 -13.95 25.91
C PHE A 578 -0.40 -14.44 24.93
N SER A 579 -0.04 -14.57 23.66
CA SER A 579 -0.92 -15.15 22.65
C SER A 579 -0.19 -16.04 21.67
N ALA A 580 -0.90 -17.05 21.20
CA ALA A 580 -0.53 -17.86 20.05
C ALA A 580 -1.71 -17.89 19.09
N GLY A 581 -1.46 -17.70 17.80
CA GLY A 581 -2.50 -17.56 16.82
C GLY A 581 -2.09 -17.97 15.42
N TYR A 582 -3.10 -18.02 14.56
CA TYR A 582 -2.96 -18.28 13.14
C TYR A 582 -3.59 -17.15 12.34
N GLY A 583 -2.85 -16.65 11.36
CA GLY A 583 -3.24 -15.58 10.44
C GLY A 583 -3.26 -16.06 8.99
N LEU A 584 -4.21 -15.58 8.21
CA LEU A 584 -4.35 -15.89 6.79
C LEU A 584 -4.62 -14.60 6.00
N GLU A 585 -3.80 -14.32 4.97
CA GLU A 585 -4.10 -13.22 4.05
C GLU A 585 -5.07 -13.67 2.96
N THR A 586 -6.31 -13.17 3.01
CA THR A 586 -7.33 -13.48 2.00
C THR A 586 -7.62 -12.30 1.07
N VAL A 587 -8.41 -12.56 0.03
CA VAL A 587 -8.91 -11.51 -0.87
C VAL A 587 -9.88 -10.54 -0.15
N LEU A 588 -10.53 -10.99 0.92
CA LEU A 588 -11.48 -10.20 1.71
C LEU A 588 -10.81 -9.42 2.85
N GLY A 589 -9.49 -9.57 3.03
CA GLY A 589 -8.72 -9.01 4.14
C GLY A 589 -8.02 -10.10 4.96
N PRO A 590 -7.26 -9.72 5.99
CA PRO A 590 -6.64 -10.67 6.91
C PRO A 590 -7.70 -11.39 7.74
N MET A 591 -7.45 -12.64 8.09
CA MET A 591 -8.21 -13.38 9.08
C MET A 591 -7.26 -13.86 10.16
N GLU A 592 -7.59 -13.64 11.43
CA GLU A 592 -6.77 -14.03 12.56
C GLU A 592 -7.63 -14.72 13.63
N ILE A 593 -7.13 -15.82 14.16
CA ILE A 593 -7.63 -16.44 15.39
C ILE A 593 -6.47 -16.52 16.37
N LYS A 594 -6.67 -16.03 17.60
CA LYS A 594 -5.65 -16.03 18.65
C LYS A 594 -6.22 -16.58 19.94
N TYR A 595 -5.48 -17.49 20.54
CA TYR A 595 -5.65 -17.86 21.93
C TYR A 595 -4.72 -17.01 22.78
N SER A 596 -5.23 -16.38 23.82
CA SER A 596 -4.47 -15.51 24.69
C SER A 596 -4.64 -15.89 26.16
N TYR A 597 -3.66 -15.57 26.99
CA TYR A 597 -3.65 -15.85 28.41
C TYR A 597 -3.03 -14.65 29.17
N SER A 598 -3.66 -14.26 30.27
CA SER A 598 -3.11 -13.30 31.24
C SER A 598 -2.73 -14.03 32.54
N PRO A 599 -1.46 -13.96 32.97
CA PRO A 599 -1.04 -14.51 34.26
C PRO A 599 -1.68 -13.84 35.46
N GLU A 600 -1.98 -12.55 35.38
CA GLU A 600 -2.52 -11.77 36.51
C GLU A 600 -4.00 -12.08 36.77
N LEU A 601 -4.78 -12.32 35.70
CA LEU A 601 -6.16 -12.77 35.81
C LEU A 601 -6.28 -14.29 35.99
N ASN A 602 -5.26 -15.05 35.59
CA ASN A 602 -5.30 -16.51 35.46
C ASN A 602 -6.47 -16.96 34.56
N GLU A 603 -6.73 -16.19 33.50
CA GLU A 603 -7.82 -16.37 32.53
C GLU A 603 -7.27 -16.41 31.10
N SER A 604 -8.05 -17.02 30.21
CA SER A 604 -7.70 -17.20 28.81
C SER A 604 -8.82 -16.73 27.90
N GLU A 605 -8.45 -16.05 26.82
CA GLU A 605 -9.37 -15.45 25.87
C GLU A 605 -9.13 -15.96 24.44
N TRP A 606 -10.19 -16.03 23.66
CA TRP A 606 -10.10 -16.25 22.22
C TRP A 606 -10.46 -14.97 21.49
N TYR A 607 -9.58 -14.50 20.62
CA TYR A 607 -9.85 -13.39 19.72
C TYR A 607 -10.03 -13.88 18.30
N VAL A 608 -11.08 -13.38 17.64
CA VAL A 608 -11.33 -13.63 16.22
C VAL A 608 -11.43 -12.29 15.51
N ALA A 609 -10.58 -12.07 14.51
CA ALA A 609 -10.61 -10.88 13.67
C ALA A 609 -10.72 -11.29 12.20
N LEU A 610 -11.71 -10.77 11.49
CA LEU A 610 -11.94 -11.08 10.09
C LEU A 610 -12.05 -9.78 9.29
N GLY A 611 -11.31 -9.69 8.20
CA GLY A 611 -11.39 -8.56 7.26
C GLY A 611 -10.49 -7.38 7.63
N TYR A 612 -10.65 -6.28 6.90
CA TYR A 612 -9.89 -5.05 7.12
C TYR A 612 -10.40 -4.32 8.36
N ARG A 613 -9.49 -3.83 9.20
CA ARG A 613 -9.82 -3.01 10.37
C ARG A 613 -10.23 -1.62 9.93
N PHE A 614 -11.53 -1.34 9.84
CA PHE A 614 -12.07 -0.03 9.45
C PHE A 614 -12.89 0.65 10.55
#